data_AF-A0A812M4P5-F1
#
_entry.id   AF-A0A812M4P5-F1
#
_cell.length_a   1.000
_cell.length_b   1.000
_cell.length_c   1.000
_cell.angle_alpha   90.00
_cell.angle_beta   90.00
_cell.angle_gamma   90.00
#
_symmetry.space_group_name_H-M   'P 1'
#
loop_
_entity.id
_entity.type
_entity.pdbx_description
1 polymer ?
#
loop_
_entity_poly.entity_id
_entity_poly.type
_entity_poly.pdbx_seq_one_letter_code
_entity_poly.pdbx_strand_id
1 'polypeptide(L)'
;DLSIHYGDFEEGDFVLGFEPLIDKYGESLANYKPTGTSGSMKALGRQHERGLVFPFAVGCKGMAEFRVAREDACSTLLQMAEDSYPDVKHPLLNDFKGDCATAIETRKVPCISLEHVIGNWLGGRDIWFLK
;
A
#
# COMPACT_ATOMS: atom_id res chain seq x y z
N ASP A 1 14.64 9.35 14.26
CA ASP A 1 14.22 10.51 13.48
C ASP A 1 13.51 10.00 12.23
N LEU A 2 12.19 9.84 12.30
CA LEU A 2 11.38 9.22 11.24
C LEU A 2 10.76 10.34 10.39
N SER A 3 11.63 11.16 9.77
CA SER A 3 11.21 12.05 8.71
C SER A 3 10.95 11.19 7.47
N ILE A 4 9.67 10.92 7.20
CA ILE A 4 9.25 10.42 5.89
C ILE A 4 9.61 11.53 4.90
N HIS A 5 10.74 11.38 4.20
CA HIS A 5 10.98 12.11 2.95
C HIS A 5 9.90 11.63 1.98
N TYR A 6 8.76 12.32 1.95
CA TYR A 6 7.95 12.34 0.75
C TYR A 6 8.85 13.00 -0.28
N GLY A 7 9.55 12.18 -1.07
CA GLY A 7 10.56 12.64 -2.02
C GLY A 7 10.02 13.85 -2.77
N ASP A 8 10.83 14.89 -2.87
CA ASP A 8 10.55 16.06 -3.69
C ASP A 8 10.43 15.56 -5.13
N PHE A 9 9.22 15.18 -5.54
CA PHE A 9 8.95 14.75 -6.91
C PHE A 9 9.20 15.95 -7.81
N GLU A 10 10.12 15.80 -8.76
CA GLU A 10 10.43 16.85 -9.70
C GLU A 10 9.41 16.88 -10.84
N GLU A 11 9.34 18.02 -11.54
CA GLU A 11 8.56 18.19 -12.75
C GLU A 11 9.11 17.25 -13.85
N GLY A 12 8.60 16.02 -13.91
CA GLY A 12 9.31 14.99 -14.66
C GLY A 12 8.99 13.58 -14.20
N ASP A 13 8.76 13.42 -12.91
CA ASP A 13 8.69 12.11 -12.29
C ASP A 13 7.41 11.38 -12.62
N PHE A 14 7.56 10.06 -12.82
CA PHE A 14 6.45 9.15 -13.02
C PHE A 14 6.40 8.14 -11.88
N VAL A 15 5.25 8.04 -11.21
CA VAL A 15 5.10 7.19 -10.02
C VAL A 15 4.26 5.96 -10.35
N LEU A 16 4.80 4.78 -10.05
CA LEU A 16 4.04 3.54 -10.05
C LEU A 16 3.69 3.12 -8.63
N GLY A 17 2.39 3.05 -8.34
CA GLY A 17 1.86 2.48 -7.11
C GLY A 17 1.33 1.07 -7.34
N PHE A 18 1.51 0.21 -6.34
CA PHE A 18 0.99 -1.15 -6.33
C PHE A 18 0.14 -1.33 -5.08
N GLU A 19 -1.18 -1.49 -5.27
CA GLU A 19 -2.17 -1.54 -4.19
C GLU A 19 -3.12 -2.73 -4.42
N PRO A 20 -2.85 -3.90 -3.82
CA PRO A 20 -3.67 -5.10 -4.01
C PRO A 20 -5.08 -4.99 -3.42
N LEU A 21 -5.36 -3.96 -2.61
CA LEU A 21 -6.68 -3.72 -2.01
C LEU A 21 -7.43 -2.55 -2.66
N ILE A 22 -7.15 -2.22 -3.93
CA ILE A 22 -7.79 -1.09 -4.63
C ILE A 22 -9.33 -1.16 -4.58
N ASP A 23 -9.89 -2.37 -4.49
CA ASP A 23 -11.32 -2.62 -4.35
C ASP A 23 -11.90 -2.02 -3.06
N LYS A 24 -11.18 -2.14 -1.93
CA LYS A 24 -11.61 -1.57 -0.64
C LYS A 24 -11.65 -0.04 -0.67
N TYR A 25 -10.73 0.57 -1.40
CA TYR A 25 -10.77 2.02 -1.63
C TYR A 25 -11.94 2.41 -2.53
N GLY A 26 -12.22 1.63 -3.58
CA GLY A 26 -13.39 1.83 -4.43
C GLY A 26 -14.70 1.73 -3.64
N GLU A 27 -14.83 0.73 -2.78
CA GLU A 27 -15.98 0.55 -1.89
C GLU A 27 -16.10 1.71 -0.89
N SER A 28 -14.99 2.10 -0.27
CA SER A 28 -14.95 3.24 0.65
C SER A 28 -15.42 4.51 -0.06
N LEU A 29 -14.86 4.82 -1.23
CA LEU A 29 -15.24 5.97 -2.05
C LEU A 29 -16.72 5.92 -2.46
N ALA A 30 -17.23 4.76 -2.85
CA ALA A 30 -18.63 4.58 -3.25
C ALA A 30 -19.59 4.78 -2.07
N ASN A 31 -19.19 4.36 -0.86
CA ASN A 31 -19.98 4.48 0.36
C ASN A 31 -19.76 5.81 1.10
N TYR A 32 -18.88 6.68 0.61
CA TYR A 32 -18.59 7.96 1.22
C TYR A 32 -19.83 8.86 1.23
N LYS A 33 -20.27 9.22 2.43
CA LYS A 33 -21.31 10.22 2.65
C LYS A 33 -20.67 11.44 3.30
N PRO A 34 -20.58 12.60 2.62
CA PRO A 34 -20.01 13.80 3.21
C PRO A 34 -20.95 14.33 4.30
N THR A 35 -20.82 13.83 5.53
CA THR A 35 -21.59 14.31 6.69
C THR A 35 -20.89 15.51 7.31
N GLY A 36 -21.01 16.69 6.68
CA GLY A 36 -20.86 18.02 7.29
C GLY A 36 -19.55 18.41 8.02
N THR A 37 -18.66 17.49 8.34
CA THR A 37 -17.41 17.70 9.09
C THR A 37 -16.30 16.96 8.35
N SER A 38 -15.67 17.67 7.40
CA SER A 38 -14.25 17.58 6.98
C SER A 38 -13.54 16.22 6.94
N GLY A 39 -14.25 15.10 6.76
CA GLY A 39 -13.64 13.81 6.46
C GLY A 39 -13.29 13.74 4.99
N SER A 40 -12.26 14.47 4.54
CA SER A 40 -11.82 14.35 3.15
C SER A 40 -11.33 12.92 2.90
N MET A 41 -12.17 12.06 2.36
CA MET A 41 -11.69 10.90 1.62
C MET A 41 -10.95 11.46 0.41
N LYS A 42 -9.63 11.63 0.60
CA LYS A 42 -8.72 11.95 -0.50
C LYS A 42 -8.75 10.73 -1.41
N ALA A 43 -8.94 10.95 -2.71
CA ALA A 43 -8.70 9.91 -3.72
C ALA A 43 -7.39 9.18 -3.35
N LEU A 44 -7.37 7.85 -3.50
CA LEU A 44 -6.25 6.94 -3.25
C LEU A 44 -4.87 7.63 -3.25
N GLY A 45 -4.40 8.09 -2.08
CA GLY A 45 -3.13 8.82 -1.95
C GLY A 45 -3.12 10.21 -2.62
N ARG A 46 -2.18 11.07 -2.23
CA ARG A 46 -1.79 12.19 -3.09
C ARG A 46 -1.10 11.59 -4.32
N GLN A 47 -1.88 11.12 -5.30
CA GLN A 47 -1.32 10.61 -6.54
C GLN A 47 -0.60 11.77 -7.21
N HIS A 48 0.66 11.54 -7.57
CA HIS A 48 1.37 12.46 -8.45
C HIS A 48 0.55 12.60 -9.74
N GLU A 49 0.51 13.79 -10.34
CA GLU A 49 -0.27 14.03 -11.58
C GLU A 49 0.15 13.08 -12.72
N ARG A 50 1.37 12.55 -12.62
CA ARG A 50 1.96 11.57 -13.52
C ARG A 50 2.15 10.24 -12.80
N GLY A 51 1.05 9.65 -12.32
CA GLY A 51 1.08 8.39 -11.58
C GLY A 51 0.07 7.38 -12.11
N LEU A 52 0.39 6.09 -11.93
CA LEU A 52 -0.55 4.99 -12.12
C LEU A 52 -0.53 4.10 -10.88
N VAL A 53 -1.70 3.62 -10.47
CA VAL A 53 -1.86 2.64 -9.40
C VAL A 53 -2.38 1.34 -10.00
N PHE A 54 -1.71 0.24 -9.70
CA PHE A 54 -2.06 -1.08 -10.21
C PHE A 54 -2.52 -2.03 -9.09
N PRO A 55 -3.51 -2.90 -9.37
CA PRO A 55 -4.07 -3.85 -8.40
C PRO A 55 -3.22 -5.12 -8.27
N PHE A 56 -1.92 -4.98 -8.06
CA PHE A 56 -1.02 -6.12 -7.83
C PHE A 56 -0.32 -5.99 -6.49
N ALA A 57 -0.12 -7.11 -5.82
CA ALA A 57 0.94 -7.23 -4.84
C ALA A 57 2.29 -7.39 -5.57
N VAL A 58 3.39 -6.98 -4.93
CA VAL A 58 4.74 -7.03 -5.52
C VAL A 58 5.60 -8.05 -4.77
N GLY A 59 6.41 -8.82 -5.51
CA GLY A 59 7.36 -9.79 -4.96
C GLY A 59 7.03 -11.26 -5.20
N CYS A 60 5.96 -11.55 -5.97
CA CYS A 60 5.55 -12.90 -6.33
C CYS A 60 5.05 -12.98 -7.79
N LYS A 61 4.48 -14.11 -8.22
CA LYS A 61 3.99 -14.32 -9.58
C LYS A 61 2.61 -14.96 -9.57
N GLY A 62 1.72 -14.52 -10.46
CA GLY A 62 0.39 -15.09 -10.64
C GLY A 62 -0.57 -14.63 -9.56
N MET A 63 -1.04 -15.54 -8.72
CA MET A 63 -1.92 -15.23 -7.59
C MET A 63 -1.22 -15.57 -6.29
N ALA A 64 -1.36 -14.71 -5.28
CA ALA A 64 -0.77 -14.93 -3.96
C ALA A 64 -1.79 -14.73 -2.85
N GLU A 65 -1.57 -15.41 -1.71
CA GLU A 65 -2.33 -15.16 -0.50
C GLU A 65 -1.88 -13.87 0.14
N PHE A 66 -2.81 -12.94 0.28
CA PHE A 66 -2.63 -11.65 0.92
C PHE A 66 -3.44 -11.62 2.20
N ARG A 67 -2.78 -11.27 3.30
CA ARG A 67 -3.35 -11.18 4.63
C ARG A 67 -3.67 -9.72 4.89
N VAL A 68 -4.95 -9.43 5.13
CA VAL A 68 -5.41 -8.09 5.43
C VAL A 68 -5.47 -7.95 6.94
N ALA A 69 -4.71 -7.00 7.47
CA ALA A 69 -4.73 -6.66 8.89
C ALA A 69 -5.89 -5.70 9.18
N ARG A 70 -6.14 -5.42 10.47
CA ARG A 70 -7.08 -4.35 10.84
C ARG A 70 -6.58 -2.98 10.38
N GLU A 71 -5.28 -2.76 10.50
CA GLU A 71 -4.60 -1.56 9.99
C GLU A 71 -4.11 -1.81 8.56
N ASP A 72 -4.57 -0.97 7.61
CA ASP A 72 -4.24 -1.15 6.18
C ASP A 72 -2.73 -1.22 5.94
N ALA A 73 -1.96 -0.39 6.67
CA ALA A 73 -0.50 -0.32 6.59
C ALA A 73 0.23 -1.62 6.99
N CYS A 74 -0.48 -2.57 7.61
CA CYS A 74 0.09 -3.85 8.06
C CYS A 74 -0.28 -5.04 7.18
N SER A 75 -1.15 -4.85 6.18
CA SER A 75 -1.53 -5.90 5.26
C SER A 75 -0.33 -6.37 4.43
N THR A 76 -0.16 -7.68 4.26
CA THR A 76 1.08 -8.23 3.69
C THR A 76 0.88 -9.57 2.98
N LEU A 77 1.80 -9.87 2.07
CA LEU A 77 1.98 -11.21 1.49
C LEU A 77 2.68 -12.18 2.46
N LEU A 78 3.42 -11.65 3.43
CA LEU A 78 4.17 -12.44 4.40
C LEU A 78 3.22 -13.08 5.42
N GLN A 79 3.72 -14.05 6.17
CA GLN A 79 2.99 -14.53 7.34
C GLN A 79 2.96 -13.42 8.40
N MET A 80 1.79 -13.20 8.97
CA MET A 80 1.64 -12.31 10.12
C MET A 80 1.92 -13.11 11.37
N ALA A 81 2.83 -12.60 12.19
CA ALA A 81 3.13 -13.14 13.51
C ALA A 81 3.51 -11.99 14.42
N GLU A 82 3.11 -12.09 15.69
CA GLU A 82 3.28 -11.01 16.66
C GLU A 82 4.75 -10.65 16.89
N ASP A 83 5.64 -11.63 16.81
CA ASP A 83 7.08 -11.48 16.91
C ASP A 83 7.72 -10.75 15.72
N SER A 84 7.00 -10.61 14.61
CA SER A 84 7.48 -9.97 13.39
C SER A 84 7.31 -8.44 13.40
N TYR A 85 6.59 -7.89 14.38
CA TYR A 85 6.32 -6.45 14.49
C TYR A 85 6.99 -5.83 15.73
N PRO A 86 7.60 -4.64 15.60
CA PRO A 86 8.20 -3.95 16.73
C PRO A 86 7.14 -3.37 17.66
N ASP A 87 7.49 -3.23 18.94
CA ASP A 87 6.67 -2.49 19.90
C ASP A 87 6.76 -0.99 19.59
N VAL A 88 5.79 -0.46 18.86
CA VAL A 88 5.71 0.98 18.49
C VAL A 88 4.86 1.72 19.51
N LYS A 89 5.47 2.67 20.23
CA LYS A 89 4.73 3.62 21.08
C LYS A 89 4.45 4.89 20.29
N HIS A 90 3.23 5.03 19.77
CA HIS A 90 2.80 6.23 19.07
C HIS A 90 1.43 6.70 19.59
N PRO A 91 1.19 8.00 19.85
CA PRO A 91 -0.07 8.48 20.43
C PRO A 91 -1.33 8.16 19.62
N LEU A 92 -1.16 7.86 18.33
CA LEU A 92 -2.26 7.49 17.42
C LEU A 92 -2.36 5.97 17.18
N LEU A 93 -1.43 5.17 17.68
CA LEU A 93 -1.40 3.72 17.49
C LEU A 93 -1.44 3.06 18.87
N ASN A 94 -2.60 2.54 19.26
CA ASN A 94 -2.80 1.98 20.60
C ASN A 94 -2.07 0.65 20.79
N ASP A 95 -2.27 -0.30 19.87
CA ASP A 95 -1.66 -1.62 19.90
C ASP A 95 -1.21 -2.03 18.49
N PHE A 96 -0.25 -1.29 17.93
CA PHE A 96 0.26 -1.54 16.58
C PHE A 96 0.67 -3.00 16.38
N LYS A 97 1.32 -3.60 17.37
CA LYS A 97 1.78 -4.97 17.29
C LYS A 97 0.60 -5.94 17.21
N GLY A 98 -0.36 -5.85 18.14
CA GLY A 98 -1.54 -6.71 18.14
C GLY A 98 -2.40 -6.52 16.88
N ASP A 99 -2.61 -5.27 16.46
CA ASP A 99 -3.43 -4.94 15.29
C ASP A 99 -2.80 -5.40 13.96
N CYS A 100 -1.47 -5.56 13.91
CA CYS A 100 -0.73 -6.01 12.73
C CYS A 100 -0.36 -7.51 12.76
N ALA A 101 -0.37 -8.13 13.94
CA ALA A 101 -0.02 -9.54 14.12
C ALA A 101 -1.05 -10.52 13.57
N THR A 102 -2.29 -10.08 13.35
CA THR A 102 -3.40 -10.96 12.99
C THR A 102 -4.10 -10.51 11.72
N ALA A 103 -4.30 -11.45 10.80
CA ALA A 103 -5.14 -11.23 9.63
C ALA A 103 -6.62 -11.24 10.03
N ILE A 104 -7.35 -10.17 9.74
CA ILE A 104 -8.81 -10.15 9.85
C ILE A 104 -9.46 -10.83 8.64
N GLU A 105 -8.71 -10.95 7.54
CA GLU A 105 -9.13 -11.55 6.29
C GLU A 105 -7.92 -12.10 5.53
N THR A 106 -8.08 -13.23 4.84
CA THR A 106 -7.10 -13.71 3.85
C THR A 106 -7.79 -13.83 2.50
N ARG A 107 -7.17 -13.26 1.46
CA ARG A 107 -7.71 -13.28 0.10
C ARG A 107 -6.62 -13.58 -0.92
N LYS A 108 -7.01 -14.08 -2.09
CA LYS A 108 -6.09 -14.24 -3.23
C LYS A 108 -6.07 -12.95 -4.05
N VAL A 109 -4.89 -12.40 -4.27
CA VAL A 109 -4.68 -11.18 -5.06
C VAL A 109 -3.76 -11.45 -6.25
N PRO A 110 -3.91 -10.71 -7.36
CA PRO A 110 -2.91 -10.71 -8.42
C PRO A 110 -1.55 -10.28 -7.87
N CYS A 111 -0.48 -10.94 -8.33
CA CYS A 111 0.86 -10.64 -7.90
C CYS A 111 1.86 -10.63 -9.05
N ILE A 112 2.81 -9.70 -8.97
CA ILE A 112 3.84 -9.47 -9.98
C ILE A 112 5.23 -9.35 -9.34
N SER A 113 6.26 -9.79 -10.07
CA SER A 113 7.64 -9.62 -9.61
C SER A 113 8.14 -8.23 -9.98
N LEU A 114 8.90 -7.61 -9.08
CA LEU A 114 9.50 -6.31 -9.35
C LEU A 114 10.44 -6.38 -10.57
N GLU A 115 11.16 -7.49 -10.74
CA GLU A 115 11.97 -7.76 -11.93
C GLU A 115 11.16 -7.66 -13.24
N HIS A 116 9.92 -8.18 -13.27
CA HIS A 116 9.08 -8.11 -14.46
C HIS A 116 8.62 -6.68 -14.74
N VAL A 117 8.24 -5.94 -13.69
CA VAL A 117 7.87 -4.52 -13.82
C VAL A 117 9.03 -3.73 -14.41
N ILE A 118 10.23 -3.87 -13.83
CA ILE A 118 11.43 -3.15 -14.26
C ILE A 118 11.81 -3.54 -15.69
N GLY A 119 11.94 -4.84 -15.96
CA GLY A 119 12.42 -5.32 -17.26
C GLY A 119 11.41 -5.07 -18.38
N ASN A 120 10.14 -5.39 -18.16
CA ASN A 120 9.17 -5.47 -19.25
C ASN A 120 8.27 -4.24 -19.36
N TRP A 121 7.89 -3.62 -18.24
CA TRP A 121 6.98 -2.46 -18.28
C TRP A 121 7.77 -1.16 -18.39
N LEU A 122 8.85 -1.05 -17.62
CA LEU A 122 9.73 0.13 -17.64
C LEU A 122 10.82 0.02 -18.72
N GLY A 123 10.95 -1.13 -19.38
CA GLY A 123 11.95 -1.35 -20.42
C GLY A 123 13.39 -1.27 -19.89
N GLY A 124 13.61 -1.64 -18.63
CA GLY A 124 14.92 -1.58 -17.97
C GLY A 124 15.41 -0.16 -17.65
N ARG A 125 14.52 0.84 -17.63
CA ARG A 125 14.87 2.21 -17.21
C ARG A 125 15.29 2.25 -15.74
N ASP A 126 16.16 3.22 -15.43
CA ASP A 126 16.63 3.47 -14.08
C ASP A 126 15.47 3.87 -13.16
N ILE A 127 15.44 3.26 -11.98
CA ILE A 127 14.54 3.65 -10.90
C ILE A 127 15.30 4.58 -9.98
N TRP A 128 14.83 5.81 -9.89
CA TRP A 128 15.40 6.79 -8.97
C TRP A 128 15.12 6.45 -7.50
N PHE A 129 13.92 5.92 -7.20
CA PHE A 129 13.50 5.61 -5.83
C PHE A 129 12.52 4.42 -5.77
N LEU A 130 12.71 3.56 -4.77
CA LEU A 130 11.81 2.44 -4.43
C LEU A 130 11.49 2.51 -2.93
N LYS A 131 10.21 2.34 -2.58
CA LYS A 131 9.70 2.34 -1.21
C LYS A 131 8.95 1.05 -0.92
#